data_AF-A0A7J2U2U4-F1
#
_entry.id   AF-A0A7J2U2U4-F1
#
_cell.length_a   1.000
_cell.length_b   1.000
_cell.length_c   1.000
_cell.angle_alpha   90.00
_cell.angle_beta   90.00
_cell.angle_gamma   90.00
#
_symmetry.space_group_name_H-M   'P 1'
#
loop_
_entity.id
_entity.type
_entity.pdbx_description
1 polymer ?
#
loop_
_entity_poly.entity_id
_entity_poly.type
_entity_poly.pdbx_seq_one_letter_code
_entity_poly.pdbx_strand_id
1 'polypeptide(L)' 'MARIRLRFDDLEIEFVDRGRAVEQVYEFAEKGTRFPIVVFGPEGCGKTAWLLQAVEILKEKGYSVIYFNP' A
#
# COMPACT_ATOMS: atom_id res chain seq x y z
N MET A 1 15.45 -11.40 11.33
CA MET A 1 16.18 -10.16 10.96
C MET A 1 15.52 -9.02 11.72
N ALA A 2 16.26 -8.18 12.44
CA ALA A 2 15.66 -7.08 13.21
C ALA A 2 15.04 -6.08 12.23
N ARG A 3 13.77 -5.72 12.44
CA ARG A 3 13.06 -4.74 11.61
C ARG A 3 13.56 -3.34 11.98
N ILE A 4 13.91 -2.55 10.97
CA ILE A 4 14.44 -1.20 11.15
C ILE A 4 13.29 -0.29 11.57
N ARG A 5 13.45 0.50 12.63
CA ARG A 5 12.50 1.56 12.97
C ARG A 5 12.88 2.83 12.23
N LEU A 6 11.92 3.40 11.50
CA LEU A 6 12.06 4.64 10.75
C LEU A 6 11.25 5.72 11.44
N ARG A 7 11.81 6.92 11.52
CA ARG A 7 11.09 8.10 11.99
C ARG A 7 10.40 8.76 10.80
N PHE A 8 9.07 8.90 10.87
CA PHE A 8 8.25 9.58 9.88
C PHE A 8 7.43 10.66 10.60
N ASP A 9 7.87 11.91 10.48
CA ASP A 9 7.37 13.03 11.28
C ASP A 9 7.48 12.77 12.80
N ASP A 10 6.38 12.81 13.53
CA ASP A 10 6.27 12.49 14.95
C ASP A 10 6.09 10.99 15.24
N LEU A 11 6.03 10.15 14.19
CA LEU A 11 5.83 8.70 14.30
C LEU A 11 7.13 7.91 14.21
N GLU A 12 7.24 6.86 15.02
CA GLU A 12 8.28 5.83 14.89
C GLU A 12 7.63 4.57 14.30
N ILE A 13 7.95 4.26 13.05
CA ILE A 13 7.30 3.20 12.26
C ILE A 13 8.28 2.04 12.09
N GLU A 14 7.84 0.84 12.42
CA GLU A 14 8.59 -0.37 12.08
C GLU A 14 8.53 -0.60 10.56
N PHE A 15 9.69 -0.70 9.91
CA PHE A 15 9.76 -1.05 8.50
C PHE A 15 9.32 -2.50 8.33
N VAL A 16 8.08 -2.65 7.90
CA VAL A 16 7.54 -3.93 7.45
C VAL A 16 7.86 -4.07 5.97
N ASP A 17 8.47 -5.20 5.61
CA ASP A 17 8.77 -5.54 4.23
C ASP A 17 7.53 -5.44 3.33
N ARG A 18 7.74 -5.37 2.01
CA ARG A 18 6.70 -5.21 0.97
C ARG A 18 5.56 -6.22 1.10
N GLY A 19 5.82 -7.42 1.62
CA GLY A 19 4.82 -8.48 1.80
C GLY A 19 3.59 -8.03 2.59
N ARG A 20 3.77 -7.34 3.73
CA ARG A 20 2.63 -6.89 4.54
C ARG A 20 1.78 -5.85 3.81
N ALA A 21 2.44 -4.95 3.07
CA ALA A 21 1.77 -3.92 2.30
C ALA A 21 0.93 -4.52 1.16
N VAL A 22 1.38 -5.63 0.55
CA VAL A 22 0.62 -6.35 -0.48
C VAL A 22 -0.56 -7.10 0.13
N GLU A 23 -0.35 -7.83 1.22
CA GLU A 23 -1.40 -8.54 1.96
C GLU A 23 -2.56 -7.61 2.37
N GLN A 24 -2.23 -6.39 2.78
CA GLN A 24 -3.22 -5.39 3.15
C GLN A 24 -4.16 -5.01 1.98
N VAL A 25 -3.69 -5.04 0.73
CA VAL A 25 -4.56 -4.79 -0.43
C VAL A 25 -5.57 -5.92 -0.60
N TYR A 26 -5.16 -7.17 -0.41
CA TYR A 26 -6.07 -8.31 -0.43
C TYR A 26 -7.15 -8.19 0.65
N GLU A 27 -6.76 -7.78 1.87
CA GLU A 27 -7.73 -7.52 2.95
C GLU A 27 -8.73 -6.41 2.59
N PHE A 28 -8.27 -5.32 1.96
CA PHE A 28 -9.14 -4.24 1.51
C PHE A 28 -10.11 -4.70 0.43
N ALA A 29 -9.64 -5.53 -0.52
CA ALA A 29 -10.49 -6.09 -1.56
C ALA A 29 -11.58 -7.00 -0.97
N GLU A 30 -11.27 -7.77 0.07
CA GLU A 30 -12.22 -8.71 0.66
C GLU A 30 -13.22 -8.05 1.61
N LYS A 31 -12.76 -7.10 2.44
CA LYS A 31 -13.58 -6.48 3.48
C LYS A 31 -14.25 -5.18 3.02
N GLY A 32 -13.78 -4.59 1.93
CA GLY A 32 -14.11 -3.24 1.52
C GLY A 32 -13.45 -2.17 2.40
N THR A 33 -13.50 -0.93 1.94
CA THR A 33 -13.01 0.23 2.70
C THR A 33 -14.14 1.24 2.89
N ARG A 34 -14.27 1.77 4.11
CA ARG A 34 -15.27 2.81 4.42
C ARG A 34 -14.81 4.19 3.96
N PHE A 35 -13.50 4.43 3.93
CA PHE A 35 -12.87 5.73 3.65
C PHE A 35 -11.70 5.56 2.67
N PRO A 36 -11.30 6.63 1.97
CA PRO A 36 -10.13 6.60 1.10
C PRO A 36 -8.86 6.20 1.84
N ILE A 37 -8.03 5.39 1.19
CA ILE A 37 -6.71 5.00 1.70
C ILE A 37 -5.66 5.95 1.11
N VAL A 38 -4.86 6.56 1.99
CA VAL A 38 -3.77 7.46 1.62
C VAL A 38 -2.43 6.82 1.93
N VAL A 39 -1.52 6.80 0.96
CA VAL A 39 -0.20 6.18 1.10
C VAL A 39 0.86 7.27 1.24
N PHE A 40 1.52 7.29 2.40
CA PHE A 40 2.60 8.22 2.71
C PHE A 40 3.98 7.58 2.50
N GLY A 41 4.99 8.42 2.37
CA GLY A 41 6.39 8.01 2.31
C GLY A 41 7.26 8.98 1.50
N PRO A 42 8.58 8.99 1.72
CA PRO A 42 9.49 9.85 0.99
C PRO A 42 9.51 9.51 -0.51
N GLU A 43 10.08 10.40 -1.31
CA GLU A 43 10.38 10.14 -2.71
C GLU A 43 11.26 8.88 -2.84
N GLY A 44 11.05 8.09 -3.89
CA GLY A 44 11.78 6.83 -4.09
C GLY A 44 11.34 5.65 -3.20
N CYS A 45 10.44 5.84 -2.23
CA CYS A 45 9.98 4.78 -1.31
C CYS A 45 9.09 3.70 -1.99
N GLY A 46 8.87 3.77 -3.30
CA GLY A 46 8.11 2.77 -4.05
C GLY A 46 6.59 2.82 -3.85
N LYS A 47 6.04 4.01 -3.55
CA LYS A 47 4.58 4.26 -3.44
C LYS A 47 3.86 3.97 -4.76
N THR A 48 4.36 4.50 -5.87
CA THR A 48 3.80 4.25 -7.21
C THR A 48 3.83 2.75 -7.56
N ALA A 49 4.94 2.07 -7.29
CA ALA A 49 5.05 0.64 -7.50
C ALA A 49 4.03 -0.15 -6.66
N TRP A 50 3.80 0.26 -5.41
CA TRP A 50 2.76 -0.35 -4.56
C TRP A 50 1.35 -0.14 -5.14
N LEU A 51 1.03 1.08 -5.60
CA LEU A 51 -0.27 1.38 -6.20
C LEU A 51 -0.52 0.57 -7.48
N LEU A 52 0.51 0.38 -8.33
CA LEU A 52 0.41 -0.46 -9.52
C LEU A 52 0.20 -1.94 -9.17
N GLN A 53 0.86 -2.44 -8.13
CA GLN A 53 0.59 -3.79 -7.60
C GLN A 53 -0.86 -3.90 -7.10
N ALA A 54 -1.35 -2.88 -6.40
CA ALA A 54 -2.71 -2.87 -5.90
C ALA A 54 -3.75 -2.89 -7.05
N VAL A 55 -3.48 -2.21 -8.16
CA VAL A 55 -4.31 -2.25 -9.36
C VAL A 55 -4.47 -3.68 -9.88
N GLU A 56 -3.36 -4.42 -10.00
CA GLU A 56 -3.41 -5.81 -10.49
C GLU A 56 -4.13 -6.75 -9.52
N ILE A 57 -3.91 -6.60 -8.22
CA ILE A 57 -4.60 -7.39 -7.18
C ILE A 57 -6.11 -7.13 -7.21
N LEU A 58 -6.53 -5.87 -7.35
CA LEU A 58 -7.94 -5.51 -7.39
C LEU A 58 -8.60 -6.03 -8.68
N LYS A 59 -7.91 -6.00 -9.82
CA LYS A 59 -8.38 -6.66 -11.05
C LYS A 59 -8.52 -8.16 -10.88
N GLU A 60 -7.54 -8.83 -10.26
CA GLU A 60 -7.58 -10.26 -9.95
C GLU A 60 -8.82 -10.62 -9.10
N LYS A 61 -9.18 -9.75 -8.16
CA LYS A 61 -10.38 -9.88 -7.32
C LYS A 61 -11.69 -9.49 -8.02
N GLY A 62 -11.65 -9.17 -9.32
CA GLY A 62 -12.83 -8.91 -10.15
C GLY A 62 -13.31 -7.45 -10.16
N TYR A 63 -12.54 -6.51 -9.61
CA TYR A 63 -12.89 -5.09 -9.67
C TYR A 63 -12.55 -4.48 -11.03
N SER A 64 -13.40 -3.55 -11.48
CA SER A 64 -13.02 -2.59 -12.52
C SER A 64 -12.18 -1.48 -11.88
N VAL A 65 -10.93 -1.34 -12.31
CA VAL A 65 -9.96 -0.43 -11.68
C VAL A 65 -9.54 0.65 -12.66
N ILE A 66 -9.56 1.91 -12.21
CA ILE A 66 -9.01 3.05 -12.94
C ILE A 66 -7.74 3.49 -12.22
N TYR A 67 -6.61 3.48 -12.94
CA TYR A 67 -5.37 4.12 -12.51
C TYR A 67 -5.22 5.44 -13.27
N PHE A 68 -4.99 6.52 -12.54
CA PHE A 68 -4.82 7.85 -13.11
C PHE A 68 -3.57 8.50 -12.51
N ASN A 69 -2.70 9.01 -13.39
CA ASN A 69 -1.51 9.77 -13.04
C ASN A 69 -1.48 11.02 -13.94
N PRO A 70 -1.89 12.19 -13.42
CA PRO A 70 -1.93 13.44 -14.19
C PRO A 70 -0.54 13.97 -14.57
#